data_AF-A0A965M9P7-F1
#
_entry.id   AF-A0A965M9P7-F1
#
_cell.length_a   1.000
_cell.length_b   1.000
_cell.length_c   1.000
_cell.angle_alpha   90.00
_cell.angle_beta   90.00
_cell.angle_gamma   90.00
#
_symmetry.space_group_name_H-M   'P 1'
#
loop_
_entity.id
_entity.type
_entity.pdbx_description
1 polymer ?
#
loop_
_entity_poly.entity_id
_entity_poly.type
_entity_poly.pdbx_seq_one_letter_code
_entity_poly.pdbx_strand_id
1 'polypeptide(L)'
;AEFNFKKGILVATFCGILSACFSFGLTAAAPIGVASGACGTGTFWTGLPKLVVVLLGGFTTNFIWCLLLNLKNRTGYQYFSKECRPEHAHESGAGGSEHGGGVQKSSACNDLRVPMLRNYLFCALAGVTWYFQFFFYTMGESRMGSFSFASWTLHMASIIIFSTMWGWTFHEWKGASKKAHGLIGAGVALLILSTVVIGIGTWMKSACPQH
;
A
#
# COMPACT_ATOMS: atom_id res chain seq x y z
N ALA A 1 -7.78 -7.94 -22.13
CA ALA A 1 -6.89 -8.66 -21.20
C ALA A 1 -7.65 -9.88 -20.67
N GLU A 2 -7.11 -11.08 -20.85
CA GLU A 2 -7.71 -12.30 -20.27
C GLU A 2 -7.49 -12.30 -18.76
N PHE A 3 -8.59 -12.21 -18.01
CA PHE A 3 -8.60 -12.39 -16.56
C PHE A 3 -8.26 -13.85 -16.23
N ASN A 4 -7.04 -14.11 -15.76
CA ASN A 4 -6.63 -15.44 -15.35
C ASN A 4 -6.76 -15.60 -13.84
N PHE A 5 -7.90 -16.15 -13.40
CA PHE A 5 -8.24 -16.31 -12.00
C PHE A 5 -7.16 -17.04 -11.18
N LYS A 6 -6.52 -18.07 -11.75
CA LYS A 6 -5.43 -18.81 -11.08
C LYS A 6 -4.21 -17.92 -10.82
N LYS A 7 -3.81 -17.11 -11.81
CA LYS A 7 -2.70 -16.14 -11.64
C LYS A 7 -3.07 -15.07 -10.61
N GLY A 8 -4.31 -14.58 -10.63
CA GLY A 8 -4.81 -13.61 -9.65
C GLY A 8 -4.74 -14.13 -8.20
N ILE A 9 -5.24 -15.34 -7.95
CA ILE A 9 -5.17 -15.96 -6.60
C ILE A 9 -3.72 -16.16 -6.15
N LEU A 10 -2.85 -16.64 -7.05
CA LEU A 10 -1.45 -16.88 -6.71
C LEU A 10 -0.73 -15.58 -6.31
N VAL A 11 -0.91 -14.52 -7.10
CA VAL A 11 -0.34 -13.19 -6.81
C VAL A 11 -0.90 -12.66 -5.50
N ALA A 12 -2.23 -12.70 -5.30
CA ALA A 12 -2.85 -12.23 -4.06
C ALA A 12 -2.32 -12.96 -2.81
N THR A 13 -2.12 -14.27 -2.90
CA THR A 13 -1.58 -15.08 -1.79
C THR A 13 -0.13 -14.70 -1.49
N PHE A 14 0.68 -14.54 -2.51
CA PHE A 14 2.08 -14.13 -2.37
C PHE A 14 2.21 -12.71 -1.77
N CYS A 15 1.39 -11.76 -2.24
CA CYS A 15 1.29 -10.42 -1.66
C CYS A 15 0.88 -10.45 -0.18
N GLY A 16 -0.03 -11.35 0.21
CA GLY A 16 -0.41 -11.55 1.61
C GLY A 16 0.76 -12.00 2.49
N ILE A 17 1.56 -12.96 2.01
CA ILE A 17 2.75 -13.44 2.73
C ILE A 17 3.79 -12.31 2.88
N LEU A 18 4.06 -11.56 1.81
CA LEU A 18 4.99 -10.43 1.85
C LEU A 18 4.53 -9.33 2.82
N SER A 19 3.22 -9.08 2.89
CA SER A 19 2.65 -8.13 3.86
C SER A 19 2.87 -8.59 5.32
N ALA A 20 2.75 -9.88 5.60
CA ALA A 20 3.06 -10.43 6.92
C ALA A 20 4.55 -10.24 7.29
N CYS A 21 5.46 -10.43 6.32
CA CYS A 21 6.89 -10.16 6.52
C CYS A 21 7.18 -8.70 6.88
N PHE A 22 6.41 -7.75 6.34
CA PHE A 22 6.56 -6.34 6.70
C PHE A 22 6.19 -6.07 8.16
N SER A 23 5.08 -6.65 8.63
CA SER A 23 4.68 -6.58 10.04
C SER A 23 5.73 -7.20 10.98
N PHE A 24 6.30 -8.34 10.58
CA PHE A 24 7.40 -8.95 11.30
C PHE A 24 8.65 -8.04 11.34
N GLY A 25 8.99 -7.38 10.23
CA GLY A 25 10.07 -6.40 10.16
C GLY A 25 9.90 -5.24 11.15
N LEU A 26 8.68 -4.70 11.27
CA LEU A 26 8.38 -3.65 12.25
C LEU A 26 8.55 -4.14 13.69
N THR A 27 8.16 -5.38 13.96
CA THR A 27 8.34 -6.02 15.27
C THR A 27 9.82 -6.23 15.58
N ALA A 28 10.59 -6.74 14.61
CA ALA A 28 12.04 -6.93 14.74
C ALA A 28 12.81 -5.60 14.89
N ALA A 29 12.26 -4.48 14.42
CA ALA A 29 12.81 -3.14 14.59
C ALA A 29 12.49 -2.51 15.97
N ALA A 30 11.84 -3.23 16.90
CA ALA A 30 11.62 -2.79 18.28
C ALA A 30 12.84 -2.15 18.98
N PRO A 31 14.08 -2.70 18.93
CA PRO A 31 15.23 -2.11 19.63
C PRO A 31 15.57 -0.70 19.13
N ILE A 32 15.28 -0.38 17.87
CA ILE A 32 15.51 0.96 17.29
C ILE A 32 14.60 1.99 17.98
N GLY A 33 13.37 1.59 18.31
CA GLY A 33 12.44 2.46 19.04
C GLY A 33 12.86 2.70 20.49
N VAL A 34 13.42 1.68 21.15
CA VAL A 34 13.94 1.81 22.52
C VAL A 34 15.17 2.73 22.55
N ALA A 35 16.10 2.54 21.60
CA ALA A 35 17.26 3.41 21.44
C ALA A 35 16.87 4.87 21.16
N SER A 36 15.87 5.10 20.30
CA SER A 36 15.33 6.44 20.03
C SER A 36 14.73 7.07 21.30
N GLY A 37 13.98 6.30 22.10
CA GLY A 37 13.44 6.79 23.38
C GLY A 37 14.54 7.16 24.37
N ALA A 38 15.62 6.37 24.45
CA ALA A 38 16.78 6.67 25.29
C ALA A 38 17.49 7.98 24.91
N CYS A 39 17.42 8.38 23.64
CA CYS A 39 17.93 9.66 23.15
C CYS A 39 16.99 10.86 23.41
N GLY A 40 15.91 10.69 24.18
CA GLY A 40 14.98 11.77 24.55
C GLY A 40 13.83 12.01 23.56
N THR A 41 13.62 11.11 22.60
CA THR A 41 12.51 11.24 21.64
C THR A 41 11.17 10.92 22.33
N GLY A 42 10.17 11.80 22.19
CA GLY A 42 8.85 11.58 22.80
C GLY A 42 8.18 10.28 22.34
N THR A 43 7.37 9.66 23.21
CA THR A 43 6.74 8.34 23.01
C THR A 43 5.95 8.18 21.71
N PHE A 44 5.49 9.27 21.11
CA PHE A 44 4.80 9.29 19.81
C PHE A 44 5.71 9.08 18.60
N TRP A 45 6.98 9.48 18.70
CA TRP A 45 7.91 9.58 17.57
C TRP A 45 8.93 8.44 17.53
N THR A 46 9.03 7.66 18.62
CA THR A 46 9.94 6.51 18.74
C THR A 46 9.65 5.39 17.73
N GLY A 47 8.44 5.36 17.15
CA GLY A 47 8.07 4.41 16.09
C GLY A 47 8.59 4.76 14.70
N LEU A 48 8.90 6.03 14.42
CA LEU A 48 9.27 6.48 13.07
C LEU A 48 10.62 5.94 12.58
N PRO A 49 11.68 5.86 13.41
CA PRO A 49 12.95 5.27 12.99
C PRO A 49 12.80 3.82 12.51
N LYS A 50 11.85 3.06 13.09
CA LYS A 50 11.55 1.68 12.64
C LYS A 50 11.08 1.66 11.19
N LEU A 51 10.19 2.60 10.82
CA LEU A 51 9.68 2.72 9.45
C LEU A 51 10.80 3.03 8.46
N VAL A 52 11.73 3.93 8.79
CA VAL A 52 12.83 4.30 7.89
C VAL A 52 13.65 3.07 7.52
N VAL A 53 14.03 2.26 8.51
CA VAL A 53 14.86 1.07 8.26
C VAL A 53 14.11 0.00 7.47
N VAL A 54 12.86 -0.28 7.81
CA VAL A 54 12.05 -1.31 7.12
C VAL A 54 11.69 -0.88 5.69
N LEU A 55 11.28 0.39 5.49
CA LEU A 55 10.95 0.94 4.18
C LEU A 55 12.19 1.03 3.27
N LEU A 56 13.37 1.31 3.82
CA LEU A 56 14.62 1.33 3.06
C LEU A 56 14.93 -0.05 2.45
N GLY A 57 14.62 -1.14 3.16
CA GLY A 57 14.75 -2.50 2.63
C GLY A 57 13.87 -2.72 1.39
N GLY A 58 12.58 -2.38 1.48
CA GLY A 58 11.66 -2.47 0.34
C GLY A 58 12.05 -1.55 -0.82
N PHE A 59 12.49 -0.33 -0.51
CA PHE A 59 12.98 0.64 -1.49
C PHE A 59 14.21 0.13 -2.22
N THR A 60 15.22 -0.41 -1.52
CA THR A 60 16.47 -0.85 -2.16
C THR A 60 16.23 -2.00 -3.14
N THR A 61 15.42 -3.01 -2.78
CA THR A 61 15.07 -4.10 -3.71
C THR A 61 14.35 -3.58 -4.96
N ASN A 62 13.35 -2.70 -4.78
CA ASN A 62 12.61 -2.13 -5.90
C ASN A 62 13.51 -1.22 -6.77
N PHE A 63 14.31 -0.36 -6.14
CA PHE A 63 15.23 0.55 -6.81
C PHE A 63 16.27 -0.22 -7.65
N ILE A 64 16.90 -1.25 -7.09
CA ILE A 64 17.86 -2.09 -7.82
C ILE A 64 17.18 -2.76 -9.01
N TRP A 65 16.00 -3.34 -8.81
CA TRP A 65 15.26 -3.99 -9.89
C TRP A 65 14.88 -3.01 -11.01
N CYS A 66 14.32 -1.85 -10.65
CA CYS A 66 13.99 -0.79 -11.59
C CYS A 66 15.20 -0.25 -12.33
N LEU A 67 16.34 -0.11 -11.65
CA LEU A 67 17.60 0.33 -12.26
C LEU A 67 18.07 -0.72 -13.28
N LEU A 68 18.12 -1.99 -12.90
CA LEU A 68 18.49 -3.10 -13.80
C LEU A 68 17.57 -3.15 -15.03
N LEU A 69 16.26 -2.99 -14.85
CA LEU A 69 15.31 -2.94 -15.97
C LEU A 69 15.54 -1.73 -16.88
N ASN A 70 15.78 -0.55 -16.30
CA ASN A 70 16.05 0.67 -17.07
C ASN A 70 17.33 0.59 -17.88
N LEU A 71 18.39 -0.04 -17.33
CA LEU A 71 19.62 -0.31 -18.08
C LEU A 71 19.39 -1.34 -19.19
N LYS A 72 18.71 -2.45 -18.89
CA LYS A 72 18.45 -3.53 -19.86
C LYS A 72 17.59 -3.06 -21.03
N ASN A 73 16.53 -2.31 -20.75
CA ASN A 73 15.59 -1.80 -21.76
C ASN A 73 16.06 -0.48 -22.37
N ARG A 74 17.18 0.09 -21.89
CA ARG A 74 17.71 1.42 -22.28
C ARG A 74 16.65 2.52 -22.23
N THR A 75 15.73 2.47 -21.26
CA THR A 75 14.62 3.44 -21.11
C THR A 75 14.97 4.62 -20.20
N GLY A 76 16.19 4.67 -19.64
CA GLY A 76 16.61 5.73 -18.72
C GLY A 76 16.55 7.16 -19.30
N TYR A 77 16.56 7.30 -20.64
CA TYR A 77 16.39 8.61 -21.30
C TYR A 77 14.99 9.22 -21.08
N GLN A 78 13.98 8.41 -20.74
CA GLN A 78 12.59 8.85 -20.55
C GLN A 78 12.42 9.77 -19.32
N TYR A 79 13.33 9.71 -18.35
CA TYR A 79 13.31 10.61 -17.19
C TYR A 79 13.81 12.03 -17.51
N PHE A 80 14.53 12.21 -18.63
CA PHE A 80 15.10 13.50 -19.02
C PHE A 80 14.55 14.01 -20.36
N SER A 81 13.95 13.14 -21.16
CA SER A 81 13.38 13.47 -22.46
C SER A 81 11.97 14.01 -22.30
N LYS A 82 11.73 15.21 -22.82
CA LYS A 82 10.40 15.86 -22.80
C LYS A 82 9.44 15.32 -23.87
N GLU A 83 9.94 14.48 -24.78
CA GLU A 83 9.18 13.87 -25.87
C GLU A 83 9.05 12.36 -25.66
N CYS A 84 7.81 11.87 -25.62
CA CYS A 84 7.53 10.45 -25.54
C CYS A 84 7.69 9.83 -26.95
N ARG A 85 8.59 8.85 -27.13
CA ARG A 85 8.66 8.12 -28.40
C ARG A 85 7.35 7.34 -28.62
N PRO A 86 6.77 7.35 -29.84
CA PRO A 86 5.47 6.71 -30.12
C PRO A 86 5.46 5.20 -29.83
N GLU A 87 6.63 4.55 -29.84
CA GLU A 87 6.82 3.13 -29.50
C GLU A 87 6.49 2.78 -28.04
N HIS A 88 6.67 3.71 -27.09
CA HIS A 88 6.43 3.49 -25.65
C HIS A 88 5.13 4.11 -25.12
N ALA A 89 4.43 4.90 -25.95
CA ALA A 89 3.15 5.52 -25.59
C ALA A 89 2.02 4.50 -25.34
N HIS A 90 2.17 3.27 -25.85
CA HIS A 90 1.20 2.20 -25.69
C HIS A 90 1.36 1.36 -24.40
N GLU A 91 2.52 1.45 -23.72
CA GLU A 91 2.85 0.59 -22.57
C GLU A 91 2.72 1.30 -21.20
N SER A 92 2.48 2.61 -21.19
CA SER A 92 2.47 3.45 -19.97
C SER A 92 1.35 3.13 -18.95
N GLY A 93 0.49 2.15 -19.23
CA GLY A 93 -0.63 1.74 -18.38
C GLY A 93 -0.34 0.62 -17.36
N ALA A 94 0.88 0.09 -17.30
CA ALA A 94 1.19 -1.10 -16.47
C ALA A 94 1.82 -0.79 -15.09
N GLY A 95 1.97 0.48 -14.72
CA GLY A 95 2.57 0.89 -13.45
C GLY A 95 1.57 1.00 -12.30
N GLY A 96 1.40 -0.10 -11.54
CA GLY A 96 1.04 -0.11 -10.11
C GLY A 96 0.04 0.92 -9.60
N SER A 97 -1.21 0.87 -10.05
CA SER A 97 -2.34 1.53 -9.37
C SER A 97 -3.54 0.58 -9.37
N GLU A 98 -3.59 -0.31 -8.39
CA GLU A 98 -4.86 -0.89 -7.95
C GLU A 98 -5.61 0.19 -7.18
N HIS A 99 -6.20 1.18 -7.87
CA HIS A 99 -7.40 1.92 -7.45
C HIS A 99 -7.85 2.80 -8.61
N GLY A 100 -9.14 2.67 -8.93
CA GLY A 100 -9.79 3.25 -10.09
C GLY A 100 -9.70 4.77 -10.14
N GLY A 101 -9.49 5.25 -11.36
CA GLY A 101 -9.59 6.65 -11.76
C GLY A 101 -9.66 6.66 -13.28
N GLY A 102 -10.81 7.07 -13.80
CA GLY A 102 -11.25 6.85 -15.17
C GLY A 102 -10.26 7.22 -16.28
N VAL A 103 -10.41 6.49 -17.38
CA VAL A 103 -9.78 6.71 -18.69
C VAL A 103 -9.88 8.18 -19.10
N GLN A 104 -8.75 8.89 -19.10
CA GLN A 104 -8.59 10.09 -19.93
C GLN A 104 -8.06 9.68 -21.31
N LYS A 105 -9.01 9.53 -22.23
CA LYS A 105 -8.75 9.67 -23.67
C LYS A 105 -8.42 11.15 -23.92
N SER A 106 -7.17 11.51 -24.13
CA SER A 106 -6.78 12.74 -24.83
C SER A 106 -5.87 12.35 -25.99
N SER A 107 -6.45 12.29 -27.19
CA SER A 107 -6.26 13.28 -28.27
C SER A 107 -4.90 13.20 -28.96
N ALA A 108 -4.94 12.49 -30.09
CA ALA A 108 -4.26 12.72 -31.36
C ALA A 108 -3.06 13.71 -31.44
N CYS A 109 -1.91 13.15 -31.83
CA CYS A 109 -0.93 13.64 -32.80
C CYS A 109 -0.20 15.00 -32.65
N ASN A 110 -0.44 15.83 -31.63
CA ASN A 110 0.39 17.03 -31.36
C ASN A 110 0.98 17.08 -29.94
N ASP A 111 0.73 16.06 -29.11
CA ASP A 111 0.96 16.09 -27.67
C ASP A 111 2.06 15.12 -27.22
N LEU A 112 3.23 15.19 -27.86
CA LEU A 112 4.41 14.40 -27.45
C LEU A 112 5.07 14.96 -26.18
N ARG A 113 4.69 16.18 -25.75
CA ARG A 113 5.26 16.83 -24.57
C ARG A 113 4.72 16.21 -23.29
N VAL A 114 5.54 15.40 -22.65
CA VAL A 114 5.22 14.82 -21.34
C VAL A 114 5.31 15.91 -20.26
N PRO A 115 4.24 16.16 -19.47
CA PRO A 115 4.26 17.16 -18.40
C PRO A 115 5.03 16.64 -17.18
N MET A 116 6.36 16.57 -17.31
CA MET A 116 7.27 15.96 -16.33
C MET A 116 7.11 16.52 -14.91
N LEU A 117 7.02 17.85 -14.76
CA LEU A 117 6.87 18.47 -13.43
C LEU A 117 5.58 18.01 -12.73
N ARG A 118 4.48 17.93 -13.48
CA ARG A 118 3.19 17.50 -12.94
C ARG A 118 3.22 16.00 -12.58
N ASN A 119 3.88 15.19 -13.40
CA ASN A 119 4.05 13.77 -13.12
C ASN A 119 4.90 13.55 -11.85
N TYR A 120 6.03 14.25 -11.72
CA TYR A 120 6.85 14.17 -10.51
C TYR A 120 6.11 14.69 -9.27
N LEU A 121 5.35 15.77 -9.40
CA LEU A 121 4.55 16.32 -8.31
C LEU A 121 3.46 15.33 -7.88
N PHE A 122 2.72 14.73 -8.81
CA PHE A 122 1.71 13.72 -8.47
C PHE A 122 2.32 12.45 -7.89
N CYS A 123 3.45 11.96 -8.41
CA CYS A 123 4.17 10.84 -7.82
C CYS A 123 4.66 11.16 -6.40
N ALA A 124 5.20 12.36 -6.17
CA ALA A 124 5.63 12.80 -4.85
C ALA A 124 4.44 12.91 -3.88
N LEU A 125 3.33 13.50 -4.30
CA LEU A 125 2.12 13.60 -3.49
C LEU A 125 1.55 12.22 -3.15
N ALA A 126 1.48 11.31 -4.12
CA ALA A 126 1.00 9.95 -3.89
C ALA A 126 1.92 9.21 -2.90
N GLY A 127 3.24 9.31 -3.07
CA GLY A 127 4.23 8.71 -2.17
C GLY A 127 4.19 9.29 -0.76
N VAL A 128 4.06 10.60 -0.62
CA VAL A 128 3.89 11.29 0.67
C VAL A 128 2.61 10.84 1.35
N THR A 129 1.49 10.80 0.62
CA THR A 129 0.19 10.35 1.15
C THR A 129 0.25 8.90 1.63
N TRP A 130 0.90 8.02 0.86
CA TRP A 130 1.13 6.63 1.23
C TRP A 130 2.04 6.52 2.46
N TYR A 131 3.07 7.35 2.59
CA TYR A 131 3.92 7.36 3.78
C TYR A 131 3.16 7.83 5.02
N PHE A 132 2.31 8.86 4.88
CA PHE A 132 1.47 9.35 5.98
C PHE A 132 0.57 8.25 6.56
N GLN A 133 0.15 7.29 5.74
CA GLN A 133 -0.59 6.11 6.20
C GLN A 133 0.19 5.34 7.29
N PHE A 134 1.49 5.11 7.08
CA PHE A 134 2.37 4.41 8.04
C PHE A 134 2.79 5.30 9.22
N PHE A 135 2.97 6.60 8.97
CA PHE A 135 3.25 7.59 10.01
C PHE A 135 2.13 7.60 11.07
N PHE A 136 0.87 7.73 10.65
CA PHE A 136 -0.26 7.71 11.58
C PHE A 136 -0.48 6.33 12.20
N TYR A 137 -0.21 5.25 11.45
CA TYR A 137 -0.25 3.90 12.00
C TYR A 137 0.72 3.74 13.17
N THR A 138 1.99 4.12 13.03
CA THR A 138 2.98 3.99 14.12
C THR A 138 2.68 4.92 15.30
N MET A 139 2.15 6.12 15.02
CA MET A 139 1.65 7.00 16.09
C MET A 139 0.49 6.34 16.85
N GLY A 140 -0.47 5.73 16.15
CA GLY A 140 -1.59 5.02 16.77
C GLY A 140 -1.16 3.77 17.54
N GLU A 141 -0.28 2.97 16.97
CA GLU A 141 0.27 1.74 17.58
C GLU A 141 0.97 2.02 18.90
N SER A 142 1.73 3.13 19.00
CA SER A 142 2.40 3.55 20.25
C SER A 142 1.43 3.77 21.43
N ARG A 143 0.14 4.02 21.15
CA ARG A 143 -0.92 4.22 22.15
C ARG A 143 -1.68 2.93 22.50
N MET A 144 -1.52 1.86 21.74
CA MET A 144 -2.35 0.65 21.85
C MET A 144 -1.91 -0.32 22.96
N GLY A 145 -0.74 -0.14 23.56
CA GLY A 145 -0.27 -0.97 24.67
C GLY A 145 -0.32 -2.47 24.35
N SER A 146 -1.04 -3.25 25.16
CA SER A 146 -1.20 -4.71 24.97
C SER A 146 -1.90 -5.11 23.66
N PHE A 147 -2.53 -4.18 22.95
CA PHE A 147 -3.26 -4.45 21.70
C PHE A 147 -2.44 -4.17 20.43
N SER A 148 -1.17 -3.80 20.55
CA SER A 148 -0.30 -3.49 19.39
C SER A 148 -0.21 -4.64 18.38
N PHE A 149 -0.34 -5.90 18.82
CA PHE A 149 -0.37 -7.07 17.94
C PHE A 149 -1.54 -7.03 16.93
N ALA A 150 -2.71 -6.54 17.34
CA ALA A 150 -3.88 -6.42 16.46
C ALA A 150 -3.82 -5.18 15.54
N SER A 151 -2.90 -4.24 15.80
CA SER A 151 -2.84 -2.96 15.09
C SER A 151 -2.61 -3.12 13.58
N TRP A 152 -1.73 -4.04 13.17
CA TRP A 152 -1.42 -4.27 11.76
C TRP A 152 -2.65 -4.74 10.97
N THR A 153 -3.40 -5.68 11.54
CA THR A 153 -4.62 -6.19 10.89
C THR A 153 -5.72 -5.15 10.88
N LEU A 154 -5.91 -4.41 11.98
CA LEU A 154 -6.88 -3.31 12.04
C LEU A 154 -6.58 -2.24 10.98
N HIS A 155 -5.30 -1.92 10.78
CA HIS A 155 -4.86 -0.98 9.77
C HIS A 155 -5.21 -1.46 8.35
N MET A 156 -4.81 -2.69 7.97
CA MET A 156 -5.13 -3.26 6.65
C MET A 156 -6.65 -3.38 6.42
N ALA A 157 -7.40 -3.84 7.43
CA ALA A 157 -8.85 -3.94 7.37
C ALA A 157 -9.50 -2.56 7.19
N SER A 158 -9.04 -1.55 7.91
CA SER A 158 -9.56 -0.18 7.79
C SER A 158 -9.37 0.38 6.39
N ILE A 159 -8.20 0.17 5.77
CA ILE A 159 -7.91 0.63 4.41
C ILE A 159 -8.90 0.00 3.41
N ILE A 160 -9.14 -1.31 3.52
CA ILE A 160 -10.06 -2.01 2.61
C ILE A 160 -11.51 -1.53 2.81
N ILE A 161 -11.95 -1.35 4.06
CA ILE A 161 -13.31 -0.88 4.37
C ILE A 161 -13.51 0.54 3.83
N PHE A 162 -12.61 1.47 4.14
CA PHE A 162 -12.71 2.86 3.67
C PHE A 162 -12.60 2.95 2.15
N SER A 163 -11.70 2.19 1.54
CA SER A 163 -11.56 2.10 0.08
C SER A 163 -12.86 1.62 -0.57
N THR A 164 -13.45 0.52 -0.07
CA THR A 164 -14.68 -0.03 -0.61
C THR A 164 -15.86 0.94 -0.45
N MET A 165 -15.92 1.64 0.68
CA MET A 165 -16.94 2.67 0.96
C MET A 165 -16.82 3.87 0.00
N TRP A 166 -15.59 4.32 -0.26
CA TRP A 166 -15.33 5.43 -1.19
C TRP A 166 -15.62 5.04 -2.64
N GLY A 167 -15.28 3.80 -3.05
CA GLY A 167 -15.64 3.26 -4.36
C GLY A 167 -17.15 3.19 -4.60
N TRP A 168 -17.94 2.92 -3.55
CA TRP A 168 -19.40 3.02 -3.63
C TRP A 168 -19.88 4.47 -3.76
N THR A 169 -19.29 5.39 -2.99
CA THR A 169 -19.66 6.82 -2.98
C THR A 169 -19.38 7.49 -4.33
N PHE A 170 -18.27 7.16 -4.99
CA PHE A 170 -17.96 7.65 -6.33
C PHE A 170 -18.70 6.91 -7.46
N HIS A 171 -19.61 6.02 -7.11
CA HIS A 171 -20.39 5.22 -8.06
C HIS A 171 -19.52 4.47 -9.08
N GLU A 172 -18.29 4.07 -8.75
CA GLU A 172 -17.40 3.34 -9.68
C GLU A 172 -17.99 1.99 -10.12
N TRP A 173 -18.94 1.47 -9.35
CA TRP A 173 -19.62 0.20 -9.58
C TRP A 173 -20.93 0.33 -10.35
N LYS A 174 -21.29 1.51 -10.87
CA LYS A 174 -22.50 1.74 -11.69
C LYS A 174 -22.38 0.96 -13.00
N GLY A 175 -22.92 -0.26 -13.02
CA GLY A 175 -22.86 -1.19 -14.17
C GLY A 175 -22.28 -2.56 -13.84
N ALA A 176 -21.72 -2.77 -12.65
CA ALA A 176 -21.24 -4.08 -12.23
C ALA A 176 -22.41 -5.04 -11.93
N SER A 177 -22.24 -6.33 -12.24
CA SER A 177 -23.32 -7.32 -12.07
C SER A 177 -23.79 -7.44 -10.61
N LYS A 178 -25.02 -7.92 -10.39
CA LYS A 178 -25.55 -8.21 -9.04
C LYS A 178 -24.67 -9.23 -8.28
N LYS A 179 -24.03 -10.16 -9.00
CA LYS A 179 -23.09 -11.14 -8.41
C LYS A 179 -21.79 -10.47 -7.94
N ALA A 180 -21.29 -9.47 -8.67
CA ALA A 180 -20.09 -8.72 -8.27
C ALA A 180 -20.34 -7.92 -7.00
N HIS A 181 -21.48 -7.23 -6.91
CA HIS A 181 -21.89 -6.52 -5.68
C HIS A 181 -22.06 -7.48 -4.50
N GLY A 182 -22.66 -8.66 -4.72
CA GLY A 182 -22.78 -9.69 -3.69
C GLY A 182 -21.43 -10.23 -3.20
N LEU A 183 -20.47 -10.42 -4.11
CA LEU A 183 -19.13 -10.91 -3.76
C LEU A 183 -18.32 -9.87 -2.98
N ILE A 184 -18.42 -8.59 -3.35
CA ILE A 184 -17.79 -7.48 -2.62
C ILE A 184 -18.40 -7.38 -1.22
N GLY A 185 -19.72 -7.40 -1.12
CA GLY A 185 -20.43 -7.38 0.17
C GLY A 185 -20.05 -8.55 1.07
N ALA A 186 -19.97 -9.77 0.52
CA ALA A 186 -19.51 -10.95 1.25
C ALA A 186 -18.05 -10.83 1.71
N GLY A 187 -17.17 -10.28 0.86
CA GLY A 187 -15.77 -10.02 1.21
C GLY A 187 -15.62 -9.04 2.36
N VAL A 188 -16.34 -7.91 2.31
CA VAL A 188 -16.34 -6.92 3.41
C VAL A 188 -16.92 -7.52 4.69
N ALA A 189 -18.02 -8.25 4.62
CA ALA A 189 -18.61 -8.91 5.79
C ALA A 189 -17.65 -9.91 6.43
N LEU A 190 -16.95 -10.71 5.62
CA LEU A 190 -15.93 -11.65 6.08
C LEU A 190 -14.74 -10.93 6.75
N LEU A 191 -14.31 -9.79 6.22
CA LEU A 191 -13.25 -8.96 6.82
C LEU A 191 -13.66 -8.38 8.16
N ILE A 192 -14.90 -7.89 8.28
CA ILE A 192 -15.44 -7.39 9.56
C ILE A 192 -15.47 -8.52 10.58
N LEU A 193 -15.99 -9.70 10.19
CA LEU A 193 -16.02 -10.88 11.06
C LEU A 193 -14.61 -11.27 11.53
N SER A 194 -13.64 -11.32 10.60
CA SER A 194 -12.24 -11.62 10.93
C SER A 194 -11.66 -10.61 11.93
N THR A 195 -11.95 -9.33 11.75
CA THR A 195 -11.48 -8.26 12.65
C THR A 195 -12.05 -8.42 14.06
N VAL A 196 -13.34 -8.76 14.18
CA VAL A 196 -13.99 -9.03 15.47
C VAL A 196 -13.37 -10.24 16.16
N VAL A 197 -13.15 -11.33 15.43
CA VAL A 197 -12.51 -12.55 15.97
C VAL A 197 -11.11 -12.25 16.51
N ILE A 198 -10.30 -11.48 15.80
CA ILE A 198 -8.96 -11.08 16.25
C ILE A 198 -9.04 -10.17 17.49
N GLY A 199 -10.00 -9.24 17.50
CA GLY A 199 -10.26 -8.37 18.65
C GLY A 199 -10.59 -9.17 19.92
N ILE A 200 -11.51 -10.13 19.81
CA ILE A 200 -11.89 -11.03 20.92
C ILE A 200 -10.69 -11.88 21.35
N GLY A 201 -9.93 -12.44 20.40
CA GLY A 201 -8.72 -13.21 20.70
C GLY A 201 -7.69 -12.41 21.50
N THR A 202 -7.48 -11.15 21.12
CA THR A 202 -6.54 -10.26 21.79
C THR A 202 -7.05 -9.84 23.17
N TRP A 203 -8.35 -9.62 23.32
CA TRP A 203 -9.00 -9.35 24.60
C TRP A 203 -8.90 -10.53 25.57
N MET A 204 -9.17 -11.76 25.11
CA MET A 204 -9.02 -12.96 25.95
C MET A 204 -7.57 -13.15 26.41
N LYS A 205 -6.59 -12.90 25.53
CA LYS A 205 -5.17 -12.96 25.90
C LYS A 205 -4.77 -11.92 26.95
N SER A 206 -5.37 -10.73 26.91
CA SER A 206 -5.11 -9.66 27.89
C SER A 206 -5.90 -9.82 29.19
N ALA A 207 -7.00 -10.59 29.18
CA ALA A 207 -7.79 -10.92 30.36
C ALA A 207 -7.27 -12.13 31.18
N CYS A 208 -6.37 -12.94 30.60
CA CYS A 208 -5.73 -14.05 31.32
C CYS A 208 -4.52 -13.54 32.13
N PRO A 209 -4.46 -13.72 33.46
CA PRO A 209 -3.30 -13.34 34.25
C PRO A 209 -2.08 -14.15 33.79
N GLN A 210 -0.99 -13.47 33.42
CA GLN A 210 0.27 -14.14 33.12
C GLN A 210 0.87 -14.65 34.43
N HIS A 211 0.91 -15.97 34.59
CA HIS A 211 1.63 -16.66 35.64
C HIS A 211 3.10 -16.81 35.28
#